data_AF-A0A9N9E4D9-F1
#
_entry.id   AF-A0A9N9E4D9-F1
#
_cell.length_a   1.000
_cell.length_b   1.000
_cell.length_c   1.000
_cell.angle_alpha   90.00
_cell.angle_beta   90.00
_cell.angle_gamma   90.00
#
_symmetry.space_group_name_H-M   'P 1'
#
loop_
_entity.id
_entity.type
_entity.pdbx_description
1 polymer ?
#
loop_
_entity_poly.entity_id
_entity_poly.type
_entity_poly.pdbx_seq_one_letter_code
_entity_poly.pdbx_strand_id
1 'polypeptide(L)'
;MEHITVEYYCAGTSYLLPEAIEEIIQSRGIVKNACREMAYKYSTLTRRIYEIWKRHAEGLLLRKQQLIHSIVFSEIMPENNTS
;
A
#
# COMPACT_ATOMS: atom_id res chain seq x y z
N MET A 1 27.22 -9.79 21.40
CA MET A 1 25.98 -9.52 20.66
C MET A 1 25.91 -8.02 20.48
N GLU A 2 26.18 -7.55 19.27
CA GLU A 2 26.14 -6.12 18.96
C GLU A 2 24.73 -5.60 19.18
N HIS A 3 24.60 -4.60 20.05
CA HIS A 3 23.35 -3.89 20.26
C HIS A 3 23.07 -3.08 18.99
N ILE A 4 22.28 -3.66 18.08
CA ILE A 4 21.75 -2.94 16.93
C ILE A 4 20.81 -1.86 17.49
N THR A 5 21.34 -0.65 17.63
CA THR A 5 20.60 0.49 18.15
C THR A 5 19.51 0.86 17.15
N VAL A 6 18.35 1.26 17.67
CA VAL A 6 17.18 1.72 16.90
C VAL A 6 17.55 2.81 15.87
N GLU A 7 18.64 3.55 16.11
CA GLU A 7 19.22 4.53 15.19
C GLU A 7 19.59 3.96 13.82
N TYR A 8 20.00 2.69 13.73
CA TYR A 8 20.31 2.04 12.45
C TYR A 8 19.06 1.85 11.57
N TYR A 9 17.87 1.77 12.16
CA TYR A 9 16.60 1.77 11.41
C TYR A 9 16.18 3.18 10.97
N CYS A 10 16.55 4.22 11.71
CA CYS A 10 16.20 5.61 11.41
C CYS A 10 17.12 6.28 10.38
N ALA A 11 18.34 5.77 10.18
CA ALA A 11 19.34 6.38 9.28
C ALA A 11 19.02 6.26 7.76
N GLY A 12 17.99 5.50 7.37
CA GLY A 12 17.64 5.28 5.95
C GLY A 12 16.17 5.50 5.58
N THR A 13 15.32 5.88 6.55
CA THR A 13 13.89 6.08 6.31
C THR A 13 13.50 7.51 6.65
N SER A 14 13.67 8.41 5.71
CA SER A 14 12.88 9.64 5.67
C SER A 14 11.41 9.24 5.87
N TYR A 15 10.80 9.64 6.97
CA TYR A 15 9.37 9.40 7.20
C TYR A 15 8.61 10.10 6.07
N LEU A 16 8.05 9.30 5.17
CA LEU A 16 7.21 9.83 4.10
C LEU A 16 5.89 10.25 4.71
N LEU A 17 5.52 11.51 4.49
CA LEU A 17 4.20 12.00 4.83
C LEU A 17 3.13 11.25 4.02
N PRO A 18 1.89 11.14 4.53
CA PRO A 18 0.79 10.47 3.83
C PRO A 18 0.59 10.99 2.40
N GLU A 19 0.73 12.29 2.19
CA GLU A 19 0.60 12.94 0.88
C GLU A 19 1.70 12.48 -0.09
N ALA A 20 2.92 12.31 0.42
CA ALA A 20 4.03 11.77 -0.37
C ALA A 20 3.80 10.30 -0.74
N ILE A 21 3.21 9.51 0.16
CA ILE A 21 2.85 8.12 -0.11
C ILE A 21 1.76 8.06 -1.20
N GLU A 22 0.75 8.92 -1.14
CA GLU A 22 -0.29 9.01 -2.18
C GLU A 22 0.29 9.41 -3.52
N GLU A 23 1.16 10.43 -3.57
CA GLU A 23 1.82 10.84 -4.81
C GLU A 23 2.66 9.70 -5.40
N ILE A 24 3.41 8.99 -4.55
CA ILE A 24 4.16 7.80 -4.96
C ILE A 24 3.22 6.76 -5.58
N ILE A 25 2.09 6.45 -4.92
CA ILE A 25 1.11 5.46 -5.42
C ILE A 25 0.57 5.89 -6.80
N GLN A 26 0.17 7.15 -6.94
CA GLN A 26 -0.43 7.69 -8.16
C GLN A 26 0.56 7.79 -9.32
N SER A 27 1.85 8.03 -9.04
CA SER A 27 2.89 8.12 -10.08
C SER A 27 3.04 6.85 -10.91
N ARG A 28 2.62 5.69 -10.37
CA ARG A 28 2.78 4.37 -11.00
C ARG A 28 1.96 4.28 -12.29
N GLY A 29 2.66 4.23 -13.42
CA GLY A 29 2.04 4.12 -14.75
C GLY A 29 1.70 5.46 -15.40
N ILE A 30 1.84 6.57 -14.67
CA ILE A 30 1.68 7.94 -15.20
C ILE A 30 3.05 8.55 -15.50
N VAL A 31 3.98 8.43 -14.56
CA VAL A 31 5.33 9.01 -14.68
C VAL A 31 6.27 8.00 -15.32
N LYS A 32 6.95 8.40 -16.40
CA LYS A 32 8.03 7.59 -16.99
C LYS A 32 9.16 7.44 -15.98
N ASN A 33 9.63 6.22 -15.76
CA ASN A 33 10.65 5.92 -14.73
C ASN A 33 10.24 6.32 -13.30
N ALA A 34 8.93 6.31 -12.98
CA ALA A 34 8.37 6.70 -11.69
C ALA A 34 9.17 6.23 -10.46
N CYS A 35 9.69 5.00 -10.48
CA CYS A 35 10.45 4.46 -9.35
C CYS A 35 11.71 5.27 -9.05
N ARG A 36 12.49 5.63 -10.09
CA ARG A 36 13.71 6.42 -9.94
C ARG A 36 13.38 7.88 -9.60
N GLU A 37 12.38 8.45 -10.26
CA GLU A 37 11.95 9.84 -10.04
C GLU A 37 11.45 10.05 -8.61
N MET A 38 10.58 9.16 -8.11
CA MET A 38 10.06 9.26 -6.75
C MET A 38 11.14 8.97 -5.69
N ALA A 39 12.03 8.01 -5.94
CA ALA A 39 13.17 7.75 -5.07
C ALA A 39 14.07 8.98 -4.93
N TYR A 40 14.35 9.66 -6.04
CA TYR A 40 15.11 10.90 -6.04
C TYR A 40 14.36 12.04 -5.33
N LYS A 41 13.08 12.26 -5.69
CA LYS A 41 12.25 13.34 -5.14
C LYS A 41 12.15 13.30 -3.62
N TYR A 42 12.00 12.13 -3.03
CA TYR A 42 11.83 11.97 -1.59
C TYR A 42 13.08 11.47 -0.86
N SER A 43 14.24 11.52 -1.52
CA SER A 43 15.52 11.07 -0.96
C SER A 43 15.38 9.70 -0.27
N THR A 44 14.81 8.74 -0.99
CA THR A 44 14.56 7.38 -0.50
C THR A 44 15.05 6.34 -1.50
N LEU A 45 15.05 5.07 -1.08
CA LEU A 45 15.48 3.97 -1.91
C LEU A 45 14.38 3.56 -2.90
N THR A 46 14.76 3.21 -4.12
CA THR A 46 13.85 2.61 -5.12
C THR A 46 13.12 1.38 -4.58
N ARG A 47 13.81 0.57 -3.75
CA ARG A 47 13.20 -0.55 -3.00
C ARG A 47 12.00 -0.11 -2.17
N ARG A 48 12.10 1.03 -1.47
CA ARG A 48 11.02 1.56 -0.64
C ARG A 48 9.80 1.94 -1.47
N ILE A 49 10.01 2.51 -2.66
CA ILE A 49 8.95 2.82 -3.61
C ILE A 49 8.19 1.55 -4.05
N TYR A 50 8.90 0.48 -4.38
CA TYR A 50 8.29 -0.80 -4.71
C TYR A 50 7.51 -1.41 -3.54
N GLU A 51 8.01 -1.30 -2.31
CA GLU A 51 7.30 -1.79 -1.13
C GLU A 51 5.97 -1.07 -0.92
N ILE A 52 5.94 0.26 -1.10
CA ILE A 52 4.71 1.07 -1.03
C ILE A 52 3.70 0.59 -2.07
N TRP A 53 4.14 0.42 -3.32
CA TRP A 53 3.28 -0.05 -4.40
C TRP A 53 2.76 -1.48 -4.20
N LYS A 54 3.60 -2.37 -3.66
CA LYS A 54 3.21 -3.75 -3.35
C LYS A 54 2.14 -3.78 -2.27
N ARG A 55 2.36 -3.07 -1.16
CA ARG A 55 1.39 -2.99 -0.04
C ARG A 55 0.05 -2.40 -0.50
N HIS A 56 0.08 -1.36 -1.34
CA HIS A 56 -1.14 -0.78 -1.90
C HIS A 56 -1.91 -1.80 -2.77
N ALA A 57 -1.21 -2.56 -3.61
CA ALA A 57 -1.84 -3.60 -4.44
C ALA A 57 -2.44 -4.74 -3.60
N GLU A 58 -1.74 -5.19 -2.55
CA GLU A 58 -2.23 -6.21 -1.62
C GLU A 58 -3.47 -5.74 -0.86
N GLY A 59 -3.47 -4.48 -0.40
CA GLY A 59 -4.64 -3.86 0.25
C GLY A 59 -5.87 -3.79 -0.67
N LEU A 60 -5.67 -3.48 -1.96
CA LEU A 60 -6.75 -3.51 -2.95
C LEU A 60 -7.30 -4.93 -3.18
N LEU A 61 -6.44 -5.95 -3.22
CA LEU A 61 -6.86 -7.35 -3.40
C LEU A 61 -7.68 -7.85 -2.20
N LEU A 62 -7.24 -7.54 -0.98
CA LEU A 62 -7.97 -7.87 0.25
C LEU A 62 -9.37 -7.25 0.27
N ARG A 63 -9.50 -5.95 -0.07
CA ARG A 63 -10.80 -5.27 -0.15
C ARG A 63 -11.72 -5.90 -1.19
N LYS A 64 -11.19 -6.29 -2.35
CA LYS A 64 -11.97 -6.99 -3.39
C LYS A 64 -12.49 -8.34 -2.90
N GLN A 65 -11.67 -9.12 -2.20
CA GLN A 65 -12.09 -10.41 -1.64
C GLN A 65 -13.16 -10.25 -0.56
N GLN A 66 -13.01 -9.26 0.33
CA GLN A 66 -14.02 -8.95 1.35
C GLN A 66 -15.36 -8.55 0.73
N LEU A 67 -15.35 -7.74 -0.34
CA LEU A 67 -16.55 -7.34 -1.04
C LEU A 67 -17.26 -8.53 -1.69
N ILE A 68 -16.50 -9.41 -2.38
CA ILE A 68 -17.04 -10.63 -2.97
C ILE A 68 -17.66 -11.53 -1.89
N HIS A 69 -16.95 -11.75 -0.78
CA HIS A 69 -17.47 -12.55 0.33
C HIS A 69 -18.74 -11.95 0.94
N SER A 70 -18.81 -10.63 1.07
CA SER A 70 -20.02 -9.93 1.56
C SER A 70 -21.21 -10.10 0.61
N ILE A 71 -21.00 -9.95 -0.71
CA ILE A 71 -22.07 -10.09 -1.71
C ILE A 71 -22.59 -11.54 -1.72
N VAL A 72 -21.68 -12.51 -1.74
CA VAL A 72 -22.02 -13.94 -1.69
C VAL A 72 -22.79 -14.27 -0.41
N PHE A 73 -22.43 -13.69 0.74
CA PHE A 73 -23.17 -13.90 1.99
C PHE A 73 -24.57 -13.27 1.96
N SER A 74 -24.75 -12.12 1.29
CA SER A 74 -26.05 -11.46 1.12
C SER A 74 -26.98 -12.20 0.14
N GLU A 75 -26.44 -12.85 -0.90
CA GLU A 75 -27.24 -13.65 -1.85
C GLU A 75 -27.73 -14.99 -1.26
N ILE A 76 -27.07 -15.50 -0.21
CA ILE A 76 -27.40 -16.79 0.43
C ILE A 76 -28.43 -16.62 1.57
N MET A 77 -28.84 -15.41 1.91
CA MET A 77 -29.96 -15.18 2.84
C MET A 77 -31.28 -15.14 2.05
N PRO A 78 -32.19 -16.13 2.19
CA PRO A 78 -33.51 -16.01 1.60
C PRO A 78 -34.28 -14.92 2.34
N GLU A 79 -35.03 -14.12 1.58
CA GLU A 79 -36.08 -13.26 2.12
C GLU A 79 -37.09 -14.15 2.86
N ASN A 80 -36.92 -14.24 4.18
CA ASN A 80 -37.91 -14.86 5.05
C ASN A 80 -39.04 -13.85 5.23
N ASN A 81 -39.94 -13.84 4.24
CA ASN A 81 -41.21 -13.16 4.28
C ASN A 81 -42.03 -13.78 5.41
N THR A 82 -41.94 -13.25 6.63
CA THR A 82 -42.89 -13.59 7.69
C THR A 82 -44.22 -12.90 7.37
N SER A 83 -45.18 -13.74 6.98
CA SER A 83 -46.65 -13.52 6.99
C SER A 83 -47.17 -12.88 8.26
#